data_AF-A0A534S689-F1
#
_entry.id   AF-A0A534S689-F1
#
_cell.length_a   1.000
_cell.length_b   1.000
_cell.length_c   1.000
_cell.angle_alpha   90.00
_cell.angle_beta   90.00
_cell.angle_gamma   90.00
#
_symmetry.space_group_name_H-M   'P 1'
#
loop_
_entity.id
_entity.type
_entity.pdbx_description
1 polymer ?
#
loop_
_entity_poly.entity_id
_entity_poly.type
_entity_poly.pdbx_seq_one_letter_code
_entity_poly.pdbx_strand_id
1 'polypeptide(L)'
;MLFSEEFTAEEEARLSPYFTNLDRSTFGLKLPQEVAGALFSRYSRSTKSLRRTFLDEFLGDPTLGLSDLLPGQAEPAADNAALKKARAFYERVLVGYGDDSVAQLGGAHLACEN
;
A
#
# COMPACT_ATOMS: atom_id res chain seq x y z
N MET A 1 20.01 6.84 12.80
CA MET A 1 20.60 6.54 11.48
C MET A 1 19.44 6.48 10.51
N LEU A 2 19.30 7.49 9.65
CA LEU A 2 18.16 7.60 8.73
C LEU A 2 18.43 6.62 7.59
N PHE A 3 17.61 5.58 7.47
CA PHE A 3 17.69 4.63 6.36
C PHE A 3 17.23 5.34 5.09
N SER A 4 18.16 5.95 4.36
CA SER A 4 17.97 6.19 2.93
C SER A 4 18.24 4.85 2.25
N GLU A 5 17.20 4.04 2.08
CA GLU A 5 17.31 2.83 1.28
C GLU A 5 17.47 3.22 -0.19
N GLU A 6 18.46 2.63 -0.88
CA GLU A 6 18.65 2.83 -2.31
C GLU A 6 17.71 1.89 -3.08
N PHE A 7 16.72 2.46 -3.76
CA PHE A 7 15.89 1.75 -4.73
C PHE A 7 16.52 1.87 -6.11
N THR A 8 16.39 0.83 -6.94
CA THR A 8 16.74 0.95 -8.36
C THR A 8 15.74 1.84 -9.10
N ALA A 9 16.13 2.40 -10.25
CA ALA A 9 15.25 3.26 -11.04
C ALA A 9 13.90 2.58 -11.42
N GLU A 10 13.93 1.25 -11.64
CA GLU A 10 12.73 0.47 -11.91
C GLU A 10 11.84 0.34 -10.66
N GLU A 11 12.44 0.09 -9.50
CA GLU A 11 11.71 0.00 -8.23
C GLU A 11 11.11 1.34 -7.83
N GLU A 12 11.84 2.45 -8.03
CA GLU A 12 11.33 3.81 -7.81
C GLU A 12 10.14 4.10 -8.71
N ALA A 13 10.21 3.74 -10.00
CA ALA A 13 9.10 3.91 -10.93
C ALA A 13 7.85 3.15 -10.45
N ARG A 14 8.03 1.94 -9.92
CA ARG A 14 6.95 1.13 -9.36
C ARG A 14 6.42 1.69 -8.04
N LEU A 15 7.25 2.30 -7.20
CA LEU A 15 6.85 2.82 -5.89
C LEU A 15 6.23 4.23 -5.94
N SER A 16 6.71 5.08 -6.85
CA SER A 16 6.34 6.50 -6.95
C SER A 16 4.82 6.79 -6.99
N PRO A 17 3.94 5.94 -7.55
CA PRO A 17 2.50 6.20 -7.54
C PRO A 17 1.89 6.13 -6.14
N TYR A 18 2.51 5.42 -5.19
CA TYR A 18 1.91 5.05 -3.90
C TYR A 18 2.42 5.86 -2.71
N PHE A 19 3.48 6.63 -2.89
CA PHE A 19 4.10 7.44 -1.84
C PHE A 19 4.25 8.89 -2.28
N THR A 20 4.28 9.83 -1.33
CA THR A 20 4.53 11.25 -1.67
C THR A 20 6.00 11.53 -1.98
N ASN A 21 6.92 10.77 -1.39
CA ASN A 21 8.36 10.76 -1.67
C ASN A 21 8.96 9.39 -1.31
N LEU A 22 10.14 9.07 -1.84
CA LEU A 22 10.85 7.81 -1.59
C LEU A 22 12.15 7.98 -0.79
N ASP A 23 12.66 9.19 -0.74
CA ASP A 23 13.99 9.57 -0.27
C ASP A 23 13.99 10.24 1.12
N ARG A 24 12.82 10.58 1.67
CA ARG A 24 12.69 11.23 2.98
C ARG A 24 12.09 10.28 4.02
N SER A 25 12.39 10.55 5.28
CA SER A 25 11.88 9.78 6.42
C SER A 25 10.41 10.07 6.75
N THR A 26 9.88 11.21 6.29
CA THR A 26 8.48 11.60 6.44
C THR A 26 7.80 11.61 5.08
N PHE A 27 6.74 10.84 4.93
CA PHE A 27 6.02 10.64 3.67
C PHE A 27 4.57 10.24 3.92
N GLY A 28 3.72 10.47 2.93
CA GLY A 28 2.32 10.05 2.91
C GLY A 28 2.10 8.85 1.99
N LEU A 29 1.09 8.04 2.31
CA LEU A 29 0.63 6.93 1.49
C LEU A 29 -0.52 7.40 0.58
N LYS A 30 -0.47 7.02 -0.69
CA LYS A 30 -1.50 7.24 -1.72
C LYS A 30 -2.21 5.91 -2.01
N LEU A 31 -2.68 5.24 -0.96
CA LEU A 31 -3.25 3.89 -1.01
C LEU A 31 -4.68 3.89 -0.44
N PRO A 32 -5.55 2.97 -0.87
CA PRO A 32 -6.79 2.66 -0.17
C PRO A 32 -6.51 2.34 1.32
N GLN A 33 -7.40 2.77 2.21
CA GLN A 33 -7.15 2.71 3.65
C GLN A 33 -6.94 1.29 4.16
N GLU A 34 -7.64 0.31 3.61
CA GLU A 34 -7.50 -1.07 4.03
C GLU A 34 -6.17 -1.67 3.56
N VAL A 35 -5.66 -1.27 2.38
CA VAL A 35 -4.31 -1.63 1.92
C VAL A 35 -3.27 -1.04 2.87
N ALA A 36 -3.44 0.22 3.26
CA ALA A 36 -2.54 0.88 4.20
C ALA A 36 -2.53 0.18 5.57
N GLY A 37 -3.71 -0.14 6.12
CA GLY A 37 -3.83 -0.85 7.40
C GLY A 37 -3.16 -2.23 7.37
N ALA A 38 -3.34 -2.98 6.28
CA ALA A 38 -2.64 -4.24 6.05
C ALA A 38 -1.13 -4.11 6.03
N LEU A 39 -0.65 -3.11 5.28
CA LEU A 39 0.76 -2.79 5.15
C LEU A 39 1.36 -2.45 6.51
N PHE A 40 0.69 -1.63 7.32
CA PHE A 40 1.13 -1.32 8.68
C PHE A 40 1.15 -2.55 9.59
N SER A 41 0.10 -3.40 9.54
CA SER A 41 0.07 -4.65 10.30
C SER A 41 1.27 -5.53 9.93
N ARG A 42 1.55 -5.71 8.64
CA ARG A 42 2.69 -6.50 8.17
C ARG A 42 4.04 -5.88 8.52
N TYR A 43 4.18 -4.56 8.33
CA TYR A 43 5.39 -3.79 8.62
C TYR A 43 5.77 -3.85 10.10
N SER A 44 4.80 -3.86 11.02
CA SER A 44 5.07 -3.97 12.47
C SER A 44 5.85 -5.23 12.87
N ARG A 45 5.83 -6.26 12.01
CA ARG A 45 6.53 -7.54 12.18
C ARG A 45 7.69 -7.73 11.19
N SER A 46 8.06 -6.68 10.45
CA SER A 46 9.12 -6.71 9.44
C SER A 46 10.40 -6.05 9.99
N THR A 47 11.56 -6.53 9.53
CA THR A 47 12.85 -5.86 9.75
C THR A 47 13.21 -4.88 8.63
N LYS A 48 12.41 -4.85 7.55
CA LYS A 48 12.58 -3.97 6.39
C LYS A 48 11.83 -2.65 6.57
N SER A 49 12.16 -1.63 5.78
CA SER A 49 11.33 -0.43 5.73
C SER A 49 9.91 -0.71 5.23
N LEU A 50 9.00 0.24 5.47
CA LEU A 50 7.62 0.15 4.99
C LEU A 50 7.56 0.14 3.44
N ARG A 51 8.41 0.93 2.77
CA ARG A 51 8.48 0.97 1.30
C ARG A 51 8.98 -0.35 0.71
N ARG A 52 10.02 -0.94 1.31
CA ARG A 52 10.56 -2.23 0.87
C ARG A 52 9.59 -3.38 1.15
N THR A 53 8.92 -3.36 2.31
CA THR A 53 7.87 -4.34 2.64
C THR A 53 6.73 -4.26 1.62
N PHE A 54 6.30 -3.05 1.25
CA PHE A 54 5.29 -2.86 0.21
C PHE A 54 5.76 -3.35 -1.18
N LEU A 55 6.99 -3.00 -1.59
CA LEU A 55 7.53 -3.42 -2.88
C LEU A 55 7.64 -4.95 -3.00
N ASP A 56 8.24 -5.59 -2.01
CA ASP A 56 8.55 -7.02 -2.06
C ASP A 56 7.32 -7.89 -1.87
N GLU A 57 6.43 -7.49 -0.95
CA GLU A 57 5.35 -8.36 -0.48
C GLU A 57 3.97 -7.97 -1.02
N PHE A 58 3.74 -6.69 -1.33
CA PHE A 58 2.44 -6.22 -1.84
C PHE A 58 2.45 -6.04 -3.36
N LEU A 59 3.47 -5.38 -3.92
CA LEU A 59 3.64 -5.25 -5.37
C LEU A 59 4.33 -6.47 -6.00
N GLY A 60 5.10 -7.22 -5.22
CA GLY A 60 5.81 -8.41 -5.68
C GLY A 60 4.95 -9.67 -5.70
N ASP A 61 3.80 -9.67 -5.02
CA ASP A 61 2.87 -10.80 -4.98
C ASP A 61 1.74 -10.63 -6.01
N PRO A 62 1.78 -11.36 -7.15
CA PRO A 62 0.74 -11.27 -8.18
C PRO A 62 -0.62 -11.81 -7.70
N THR A 63 -0.67 -12.60 -6.61
CA THR A 63 -1.92 -13.15 -6.08
C THR A 63 -2.75 -12.10 -5.33
N LEU A 64 -2.12 -11.02 -4.88
CA LEU A 64 -2.80 -9.89 -4.25
C LEU A 64 -3.52 -9.01 -5.29
N GLY A 65 -3.08 -8.98 -6.55
CA GLY A 65 -3.78 -8.25 -7.61
C GLY A 65 -3.88 -6.74 -7.35
N LEU A 66 -2.93 -6.16 -6.62
CA LEU A 66 -2.97 -4.76 -6.20
C LEU A 66 -3.01 -3.80 -7.39
N SER A 67 -2.34 -4.15 -8.50
CA SER A 67 -2.35 -3.42 -9.78
C SER A 67 -3.76 -3.17 -10.33
N ASP A 68 -4.72 -4.03 -10.03
CA ASP A 68 -6.11 -3.92 -10.51
C ASP A 68 -6.96 -2.95 -9.67
N LEU A 69 -6.48 -2.51 -8.50
CA LEU A 69 -7.24 -1.72 -7.52
C LEU A 69 -6.91 -0.23 -7.52
N LEU A 70 -5.98 0.18 -8.39
CA LEU A 70 -5.36 1.48 -8.32
C LEU A 70 -5.91 2.39 -9.42
N PRO A 71 -6.30 3.63 -9.08
CA PRO A 71 -6.80 4.57 -10.07
C PRO A 71 -5.67 4.97 -11.02
N GLY A 72 -5.81 4.63 -12.30
CA GLY A 72 -4.84 4.99 -13.35
C GLY A 72 -4.48 3.89 -14.34
N GLN A 73 -4.95 2.65 -14.16
CA GLN A 73 -4.70 1.54 -15.11
C GLN A 73 -5.97 0.87 -15.66
N ALA A 74 -7.16 1.35 -15.30
CA ALA A 74 -8.40 0.92 -15.91
C ALA A 74 -9.37 2.10 -16.02
N GLU A 75 -9.93 2.28 -17.22
CA GLU A 75 -11.25 2.90 -17.39
C GLU A 75 -12.21 2.34 -16.32
N PRO A 76 -13.18 3.11 -15.80
CA PRO A 76 -14.21 2.59 -14.92
C PRO A 76 -15.14 1.70 -15.76
N ALA A 77 -14.64 0.55 -16.19
CA ALA A 77 -15.45 -0.52 -16.72
C ALA A 77 -16.35 -0.94 -15.56
N ALA A 78 -17.64 -0.74 -15.75
CA ALA A 78 -18.73 -1.04 -14.84
C ALA A 78 -18.88 -2.56 -14.62
N ASP A 79 -17.78 -3.24 -14.31
CA ASP A 79 -17.67 -4.68 -14.37
C ASP A 79 -17.43 -5.26 -12.98
N ASN A 80 -18.32 -6.20 -12.63
CA ASN A 80 -18.41 -6.85 -11.33
C ASN A 80 -17.08 -7.56 -10.94
N ALA A 81 -16.19 -7.81 -11.90
CA ALA A 81 -14.94 -8.53 -11.74
C ALA A 81 -13.85 -7.72 -11.01
N ALA A 82 -13.64 -6.45 -11.37
CA ALA A 82 -12.65 -5.59 -10.68
C ALA A 82 -13.04 -5.39 -9.21
N LEU A 83 -14.33 -5.16 -8.97
CA LEU A 83 -14.90 -5.05 -7.62
C LEU A 83 -14.77 -6.37 -6.83
N LYS A 84 -14.97 -7.53 -7.46
CA LYS A 84 -14.77 -8.85 -6.83
C LYS A 84 -13.31 -9.11 -6.50
N LYS A 85 -12.36 -8.73 -7.36
CA LYS A 85 -10.93 -8.82 -7.07
C LYS A 85 -10.54 -7.90 -5.93
N ALA A 86 -11.06 -6.68 -5.90
CA ALA A 86 -10.88 -5.74 -4.79
C ALA A 86 -11.36 -6.35 -3.48
N ARG A 87 -12.59 -6.86 -3.47
CA ARG A 87 -13.19 -7.54 -2.33
C ARG A 87 -12.35 -8.73 -1.87
N ALA A 88 -11.91 -9.57 -2.81
CA ALA A 88 -11.12 -10.76 -2.49
C ALA A 88 -9.73 -10.40 -1.95
N PHE A 89 -9.10 -9.35 -2.46
CA PHE A 89 -7.87 -8.78 -1.91
C PHE A 89 -8.12 -8.28 -0.48
N TYR A 90 -9.15 -7.46 -0.27
CA TYR A 90 -9.52 -6.95 1.04
C TYR A 90 -9.83 -8.07 2.04
N GLU A 91 -10.55 -9.11 1.64
CA GLU A 91 -10.80 -10.28 2.50
C GLU A 91 -9.52 -11.02 2.86
N ARG A 92 -8.63 -11.27 1.88
CA ARG A 92 -7.35 -11.96 2.13
C ARG A 92 -6.45 -11.16 3.07
N VAL A 93 -6.46 -9.84 2.91
CA VAL A 93 -5.75 -8.89 3.73
C VAL A 93 -6.34 -8.81 5.14
N LEU A 94 -7.65 -8.62 5.29
CA LEU A 94 -8.33 -8.50 6.58
C LEU A 94 -8.24 -9.81 7.38
N VAL A 95 -8.46 -10.95 6.72
CA VAL A 95 -8.39 -12.28 7.34
C VAL A 95 -6.94 -12.69 7.61
N GLY A 96 -6.03 -12.45 6.66
CA GLY A 96 -4.63 -12.89 6.76
C GLY A 96 -3.78 -12.10 7.76
N TYR A 97 -4.14 -10.84 8.01
CA TYR A 97 -3.43 -10.00 8.99
C TYR A 97 -4.15 -9.86 10.35
N GLY A 98 -5.33 -10.49 10.47
CA GLY A 98 -5.84 -11.03 11.74
C GLY A 98 -6.34 -10.00 12.76
N ASP A 99 -6.77 -8.82 12.34
CA ASP A 99 -7.21 -7.81 13.27
C ASP A 99 -8.45 -7.07 12.76
N ASP A 100 -9.56 -7.16 13.51
CA ASP A 100 -10.73 -6.29 13.33
C ASP A 100 -10.33 -4.79 13.45
N SER A 101 -9.14 -4.51 13.98
CA SER A 101 -8.52 -3.18 14.03
C SER A 101 -8.08 -2.62 12.67
N VAL A 102 -7.85 -3.45 11.64
CA VAL A 102 -7.48 -2.95 10.28
C VAL A 102 -8.64 -2.13 9.67
N ALA A 103 -9.88 -2.47 10.00
CA ALA A 103 -11.07 -1.71 9.61
C ALA A 103 -11.28 -0.43 10.45
N GLN A 104 -10.60 -0.29 11.59
CA GLN A 104 -10.66 0.91 12.45
C GLN A 104 -9.59 1.97 12.08
N LEU A 105 -8.68 1.67 11.15
CA LEU A 105 -7.53 2.51 10.78
C LEU A 105 -7.79 3.53 9.64
N GLY A 106 -9.04 3.90 9.41
CA GLY A 106 -9.39 4.81 8.33
C GLY A 106 -9.31 6.30 8.68
N GLY A 107 -8.16 6.95 8.48
CA GLY A 107 -8.10 8.43 8.41
C GLY A 107 -6.72 9.02 8.04
N ALA A 108 -6.70 10.05 7.19
CA ALA A 108 -5.49 10.88 6.94
C ALA A 108 -5.88 12.34 6.62
N HIS A 109 -5.45 13.27 7.48
CA HIS A 109 -5.52 14.72 7.26
C HIS A 109 -4.25 15.36 7.82
N LEU A 110 -3.64 16.29 7.09
CA LEU A 110 -2.35 16.87 7.47
C LEU A 110 -2.32 18.37 7.13
N ALA A 111 -1.90 19.18 8.11
CA ALA A 111 -1.71 20.63 8.00
C ALA A 111 -0.46 21.05 8.80
N CYS A 112 0.29 22.03 8.28
CA CYS A 112 1.51 22.56 8.90
C CYS A 112 1.60 24.08 8.67
N GLU A 113 1.78 24.83 9.76
CA GLU A 113 1.82 26.30 9.79
C GLU A 113 2.79 26.77 10.90
N ASN A 114 3.30 28.01 10.83
CA ASN A 114 4.46 28.51 11.60
C ASN A 114 4.28 28.62 13.12
#